data_AF-A0A946DN69-F1
#
_entry.id   AF-A0A946DN69-F1
#
_cell.length_a   1.000
_cell.length_b   1.000
_cell.length_c   1.000
_cell.angle_alpha   90.00
_cell.angle_beta   90.00
_cell.angle_gamma   90.00
#
_symmetry.space_group_name_H-M   'P 1'
#
loop_
_entity.id
_entity.type
_entity.pdbx_description
1 polymer ?
#
loop_
_entity_poly.entity_id
_entity_poly.type
_entity_poly.pdbx_seq_one_letter_code
_entity_poly.pdbx_strand_id
1 'polypeptide(L)'
;MRSLIPVSAVAGLLIALLTIHPGYSDDADKPAKKVPSQKTVVAKAAPEKSKAQTTKRKKPRGRLPNNYAKIGISKKQREEIYALQAAYASQLDELKKQMAALVAKRDSEVEAVLTDAQKKQLGELREATKKRASERSRKSAAKKTANSTK
;
A
#
# COMPACT_ATOMS: atom_id res chain seq x y z
N MET A 1 -53.95 4.38 -7.48
CA MET A 1 -53.69 3.88 -6.10
C MET A 1 -52.24 4.21 -5.75
N ARG A 2 -51.95 4.74 -4.56
CA ARG A 2 -50.57 5.00 -4.09
C ARG A 2 -50.28 4.06 -2.92
N SER A 3 -49.36 3.11 -3.10
CA SER A 3 -48.94 2.21 -2.02
C SER A 3 -47.91 2.91 -1.13
N LEU A 4 -48.03 2.73 0.19
CA LEU A 4 -47.01 3.16 1.14
C LEU A 4 -45.95 2.06 1.25
N ILE A 5 -44.67 2.44 1.21
CA ILE A 5 -43.57 1.55 1.58
C ILE A 5 -43.19 1.87 3.04
N PRO A 6 -43.23 0.91 3.97
CA PRO A 6 -42.93 1.16 5.37
C PRO A 6 -41.41 1.35 5.59
N VAL A 7 -41.06 2.36 6.39
CA VAL A 7 -39.69 2.55 6.89
C VAL A 7 -39.46 1.58 8.06
N SER A 8 -38.59 0.59 7.87
CA SER A 8 -38.28 -0.42 8.88
C SER A 8 -36.82 -0.42 9.31
N ALA A 9 -36.61 -0.51 10.62
CA ALA A 9 -35.39 -0.97 11.30
C ALA A 9 -34.08 -0.22 10.98
N VAL A 10 -33.91 0.97 11.57
CA VAL A 10 -32.56 1.43 11.96
C VAL A 10 -32.09 0.57 13.14
N ALA A 11 -31.38 -0.52 12.87
CA ALA A 11 -30.76 -1.35 13.89
C ALA A 11 -29.53 -0.64 14.47
N GLY A 12 -29.72 0.11 15.56
CA GLY A 12 -28.65 0.86 16.23
C GLY A 12 -27.64 -0.05 16.91
N LEU A 13 -26.48 -0.26 16.27
CA LEU A 13 -25.34 -0.92 16.92
C LEU A 13 -24.63 0.06 17.86
N LEU A 14 -24.73 -0.20 19.16
CA LEU A 14 -24.00 0.50 20.21
C LEU A 14 -22.48 0.29 20.04
N ILE A 15 -21.78 1.30 19.52
CA ILE A 15 -20.32 1.39 19.61
C ILE A 15 -20.00 2.30 20.80
N ALA A 16 -19.43 1.70 21.86
CA ALA A 16 -19.05 2.44 23.06
C ALA A 16 -17.96 3.47 22.75
N LEU A 17 -18.11 4.70 23.25
CA LEU A 17 -17.02 5.67 23.25
C LEU A 17 -15.93 5.19 24.22
N LEU A 18 -14.74 4.91 23.69
CA LEU A 18 -13.51 5.04 24.45
C LEU A 18 -12.86 6.38 24.05
N THR A 19 -12.59 7.23 25.03
CA THR A 19 -12.13 8.61 24.81
C THR A 19 -10.68 8.68 24.32
N ILE A 20 -10.37 9.74 23.57
CA ILE A 20 -9.10 9.92 22.84
C ILE A 20 -8.18 10.88 23.63
N HIS A 21 -6.86 10.74 23.38
CA HIS A 21 -5.74 11.67 23.64
C HIS A 21 -5.01 11.51 24.99
N PRO A 22 -3.77 12.03 25.11
CA PRO A 22 -2.65 11.78 24.19
C PRO A 22 -1.39 11.31 24.95
N GLY A 23 -0.50 10.56 24.29
CA GLY A 23 0.66 9.94 24.94
C GLY A 23 1.89 9.77 24.06
N TYR A 24 2.46 10.89 23.58
CA TYR A 24 3.83 10.89 23.06
C TYR A 24 4.79 11.09 24.25
N SER A 25 5.13 10.00 24.94
CA SER A 25 6.18 10.00 25.96
C SER A 25 7.54 9.88 25.28
N ASP A 26 8.31 10.96 25.34
CA ASP A 26 9.74 10.95 25.01
C ASP A 26 10.50 10.40 26.23
N ASP A 27 10.59 9.07 26.33
CA ASP A 27 11.26 8.35 27.41
C ASP A 27 12.46 7.56 26.85
N ALA A 28 13.65 8.09 27.08
CA ALA A 28 14.91 7.41 26.82
C ALA A 28 15.21 6.33 27.90
N ASP A 29 16.18 5.46 27.60
CA ASP A 29 16.78 4.49 28.52
C ASP A 29 15.86 3.54 29.30
N LYS A 30 15.54 2.41 28.66
CA LYS A 30 15.69 1.11 29.36
C LYS A 30 16.19 -0.01 28.44
N PRO A 31 17.24 -0.75 28.83
CA PRO A 31 17.99 -1.60 27.91
C PRO A 31 17.27 -2.86 27.44
N ALA A 32 17.64 -3.32 26.25
CA ALA A 32 17.03 -4.47 25.58
C ALA A 32 17.11 -5.77 26.42
N LYS A 33 15.95 -6.44 26.57
CA LYS A 33 15.88 -7.76 27.19
C LYS A 33 16.61 -8.79 26.31
N LYS A 34 17.52 -9.56 26.92
CA LYS A 34 18.28 -10.64 26.26
C LYS A 34 17.34 -11.61 25.55
N VAL A 35 17.52 -11.78 24.24
CA VAL A 35 16.99 -12.95 23.51
C VAL A 35 17.89 -14.14 23.82
N PRO A 36 17.39 -15.24 24.41
CA PRO A 36 18.23 -16.37 24.78
C PRO A 36 18.69 -17.17 23.56
N SER A 37 20.00 -17.39 23.44
CA SER A 37 20.56 -18.27 22.41
C SER A 37 20.19 -19.72 22.71
N GLN A 38 19.56 -20.41 21.75
CA GLN A 38 19.49 -21.87 21.76
C GLN A 38 20.53 -22.45 20.82
N LYS A 39 21.26 -23.46 21.31
CA LYS A 39 22.42 -24.10 20.68
C LYS A 39 22.12 -25.60 20.59
N THR A 40 21.85 -26.11 19.39
CA THR A 40 21.41 -27.50 19.22
C THR A 40 22.14 -28.21 18.09
N VAL A 41 23.05 -29.10 18.51
CA VAL A 41 23.58 -30.32 17.87
C VAL A 41 24.20 -30.28 16.46
N VAL A 42 25.32 -30.99 16.34
CA VAL A 42 26.02 -31.36 15.10
C VAL A 42 25.76 -32.84 14.82
N ALA A 43 25.51 -33.20 13.56
CA ALA A 43 25.54 -34.58 13.05
C ALA A 43 26.29 -34.61 11.70
N LYS A 44 26.81 -35.78 11.29
CA LYS A 44 27.98 -35.88 10.38
C LYS A 44 27.82 -36.96 9.28
N ALA A 45 28.15 -36.57 8.04
CA ALA A 45 28.36 -37.37 6.79
C ALA A 45 27.14 -38.19 6.27
N ALA A 46 26.73 -38.21 4.98
CA ALA A 46 27.36 -38.07 3.65
C ALA A 46 27.89 -39.41 3.05
N PRO A 47 27.93 -39.61 1.70
CA PRO A 47 27.64 -38.68 0.58
C PRO A 47 26.28 -39.02 -0.13
N GLU A 48 25.99 -39.16 -1.45
CA GLU A 48 26.71 -39.13 -2.76
C GLU A 48 25.69 -38.99 -3.94
N LYS A 49 26.17 -38.81 -5.18
CA LYS A 49 25.59 -38.99 -6.54
C LYS A 49 24.65 -37.94 -7.18
N SER A 50 25.13 -37.44 -8.33
CA SER A 50 24.43 -36.85 -9.50
C SER A 50 23.26 -35.89 -9.24
N LYS A 51 23.48 -34.58 -9.15
CA LYS A 51 23.69 -33.63 -10.29
C LYS A 51 22.57 -33.57 -11.35
N ALA A 52 21.34 -33.24 -10.95
CA ALA A 52 20.41 -32.50 -11.81
C ALA A 52 20.39 -31.01 -11.39
N GLN A 53 21.37 -30.22 -11.83
CA GLN A 53 21.55 -28.83 -11.37
C GLN A 53 20.55 -27.88 -12.07
N THR A 54 19.27 -28.02 -11.74
CA THR A 54 18.25 -27.01 -12.06
C THR A 54 18.63 -25.70 -11.38
N THR A 55 19.09 -24.73 -12.16
CA THR A 55 19.47 -23.39 -11.69
C THR A 55 18.21 -22.64 -11.25
N LYS A 56 17.78 -22.89 -9.99
CA LYS A 56 16.65 -22.20 -9.34
C LYS A 56 16.79 -20.70 -9.57
N ARG A 57 15.94 -20.14 -10.46
CA ARG A 57 15.97 -18.72 -10.84
C ARG A 57 15.87 -17.90 -9.55
N LYS A 58 16.93 -17.19 -9.20
CA LYS A 58 16.97 -16.36 -8.00
C LYS A 58 15.81 -15.37 -8.07
N LYS A 59 14.99 -15.28 -7.02
CA LYS A 59 13.85 -14.35 -6.98
C LYS A 59 14.35 -12.95 -7.37
N PRO A 60 13.62 -12.19 -8.22
CA PRO A 60 14.04 -10.86 -8.63
C PRO A 60 14.28 -10.00 -7.39
N ARG A 61 15.45 -9.37 -7.31
CA ARG A 61 15.83 -8.55 -6.14
C ARG A 61 15.10 -7.20 -6.21
N GLY A 62 14.79 -6.63 -5.05
CA GLY A 62 14.24 -5.28 -4.96
C GLY A 62 15.18 -4.22 -5.56
N ARG A 63 14.65 -3.03 -5.84
CA ARG A 63 15.47 -1.88 -6.19
C ARG A 63 16.07 -1.28 -4.91
N LEU A 64 17.36 -1.00 -4.93
CA LEU A 64 18.01 -0.26 -3.85
C LEU A 64 17.36 1.13 -3.71
N PRO A 65 17.16 1.67 -2.49
CA PRO A 65 16.58 3.00 -2.31
C PRO A 65 17.39 4.10 -3.00
N ASN A 66 16.74 5.23 -3.30
CA ASN A 66 17.36 6.32 -4.06
C ASN A 66 18.65 6.84 -3.38
N ASN A 67 19.68 7.15 -4.17
CA ASN A 67 21.02 7.57 -3.75
C ASN A 67 21.85 6.56 -2.93
N TYR A 68 21.30 5.48 -2.36
CA TYR A 68 22.08 4.50 -1.56
C TYR A 68 23.21 3.80 -2.37
N ALA A 69 23.13 3.79 -3.70
CA ALA A 69 24.21 3.31 -4.57
C ALA A 69 25.44 4.25 -4.57
N LYS A 70 25.25 5.55 -4.30
CA LYS A 70 26.29 6.59 -4.39
C LYS A 70 27.18 6.66 -3.14
N ILE A 71 26.67 6.23 -1.98
CA ILE A 71 27.36 6.31 -0.69
C ILE A 71 28.24 5.09 -0.37
N GLY A 72 28.68 4.35 -1.39
CA GLY A 72 29.70 3.29 -1.24
C GLY A 72 29.29 2.03 -0.45
N ILE A 73 28.00 1.77 -0.23
CA ILE A 73 27.56 0.65 0.63
C ILE A 73 28.15 -0.72 0.20
N SER A 74 28.41 -1.57 1.18
CA SER A 74 28.96 -2.92 0.98
C SER A 74 27.96 -3.88 0.32
N LYS A 75 28.46 -5.03 -0.14
CA LYS A 75 27.60 -6.15 -0.58
C LYS A 75 26.68 -6.62 0.55
N LYS A 76 27.19 -6.75 1.78
CA LYS A 76 26.42 -7.22 2.96
C LYS A 76 25.21 -6.31 3.22
N GLN A 77 25.45 -4.99 3.29
CA GLN A 77 24.39 -3.98 3.46
C GLN A 77 23.35 -4.00 2.34
N ARG A 78 23.74 -4.22 1.07
CA ARG A 78 22.76 -4.42 -0.01
C ARG A 78 21.85 -5.62 0.24
N GLU A 79 22.40 -6.72 0.73
CA GLU A 79 21.64 -7.96 0.96
C GLU A 79 20.74 -7.86 2.20
N GLU A 80 21.17 -7.13 3.23
CA GLU A 80 20.36 -6.74 4.39
C GLU A 80 19.20 -5.81 3.99
N ILE A 81 19.47 -4.76 3.19
CA ILE A 81 18.43 -3.85 2.68
C ILE A 81 17.38 -4.60 1.85
N TYR A 82 17.79 -5.54 0.98
CA TYR A 82 16.83 -6.34 0.20
C TYR A 82 16.02 -7.31 1.07
N ALA A 83 16.58 -7.82 2.18
CA ALA A 83 15.84 -8.63 3.13
C ALA A 83 14.78 -7.81 3.89
N LEU A 84 15.15 -6.62 4.38
CA LEU A 84 14.22 -5.68 5.03
C LEU A 84 13.08 -5.27 4.08
N GLN A 85 13.40 -4.88 2.84
CA GLN A 85 12.40 -4.56 1.81
C GLN A 85 11.40 -5.71 1.59
N ALA A 86 11.88 -6.96 1.54
CA ALA A 86 11.03 -8.13 1.35
C ALA A 86 10.14 -8.43 2.57
N ALA A 87 10.65 -8.20 3.80
CA ALA A 87 9.88 -8.40 5.03
C ALA A 87 8.72 -7.39 5.15
N TYR A 88 8.98 -6.10 4.92
CA TYR A 88 7.96 -5.06 5.04
C TYR A 88 6.98 -4.99 3.85
N ALA A 89 7.29 -5.58 2.70
CA ALA A 89 6.46 -5.48 1.49
C ALA A 89 4.99 -5.88 1.73
N SER A 90 4.74 -7.03 2.36
CA SER A 90 3.38 -7.52 2.61
C SER A 90 2.60 -6.61 3.56
N GLN A 91 3.24 -6.11 4.62
CA GLN A 91 2.62 -5.22 5.60
C GLN A 91 2.28 -3.86 4.96
N LEU A 92 3.18 -3.32 4.13
CA LEU A 92 2.94 -2.09 3.39
C LEU A 92 1.81 -2.24 2.36
N ASP A 93 1.69 -3.39 1.69
CA ASP A 93 0.61 -3.65 0.74
C ASP A 93 -0.75 -3.90 1.42
N GLU A 94 -0.75 -4.42 2.65
CA GLU A 94 -1.95 -4.51 3.48
C GLU A 94 -2.41 -3.12 3.99
N LEU A 95 -1.49 -2.32 4.53
CA LEU A 95 -1.76 -0.94 4.96
C LEU A 95 -2.29 -0.07 3.81
N LYS A 96 -1.79 -0.24 2.58
CA LYS A 96 -2.33 0.43 1.38
C LYS A 96 -3.78 0.03 1.10
N LYS A 97 -4.16 -1.24 1.27
CA LYS A 97 -5.54 -1.72 1.08
C LYS A 97 -6.46 -1.16 2.15
N GLN A 98 -6.04 -1.18 3.42
CA GLN A 98 -6.78 -0.58 4.53
C GLN A 98 -6.99 0.93 4.31
N MET A 99 -5.94 1.65 3.91
CA MET A 99 -6.02 3.07 3.56
C MET A 99 -6.97 3.33 2.39
N ALA A 100 -6.90 2.55 1.31
CA ALA A 100 -7.79 2.67 0.16
C ALA A 100 -9.27 2.41 0.53
N ALA A 101 -9.53 1.41 1.39
CA ALA A 101 -10.86 1.12 1.90
C ALA A 101 -11.41 2.26 2.80
N LEU A 102 -10.58 2.82 3.67
CA LEU A 102 -10.96 3.97 4.51
C LEU A 102 -11.22 5.24 3.68
N VAL A 103 -10.41 5.50 2.65
CA VAL A 103 -10.64 6.61 1.71
C VAL A 103 -11.95 6.42 0.95
N ALA A 104 -12.20 5.23 0.38
CA ALA A 104 -13.44 4.93 -0.33
C ALA A 104 -14.68 5.03 0.59
N LYS A 105 -14.58 4.54 1.83
CA LYS A 105 -15.64 4.68 2.83
C LYS A 105 -15.93 6.16 3.14
N ARG A 106 -14.89 6.94 3.50
CA ARG A 106 -15.00 8.38 3.79
C ARG A 106 -15.64 9.11 2.62
N ASP A 107 -15.19 8.85 1.40
CA ASP A 107 -15.68 9.55 0.21
C ASP A 107 -17.15 9.20 -0.07
N SER A 108 -17.57 7.95 0.17
CA SER A 108 -18.98 7.55 0.15
C SER A 108 -19.81 8.23 1.24
N GLU A 109 -19.28 8.42 2.45
CA GLU A 109 -19.96 9.11 3.56
C GLU A 109 -20.08 10.62 3.30
N VAL A 110 -19.06 11.24 2.68
CA VAL A 110 -19.06 12.63 2.22
C VAL A 110 -20.03 12.84 1.04
N GLU A 111 -20.18 11.87 0.14
CA GLU A 111 -21.22 11.95 -0.89
C GLU A 111 -22.64 11.68 -0.34
N ALA A 112 -22.78 10.89 0.74
CA ALA A 112 -24.08 10.58 1.34
C ALA A 112 -24.79 11.83 1.90
N VAL A 113 -24.04 12.76 2.51
CA VAL A 113 -24.58 14.02 3.09
C VAL A 113 -25.01 15.07 2.06
N LEU A 114 -24.76 14.85 0.76
CA LEU A 114 -25.19 15.75 -0.31
C LEU A 114 -26.66 15.54 -0.67
N THR A 115 -27.36 16.60 -1.04
CA THR A 115 -28.69 16.51 -1.68
C THR A 115 -28.59 15.91 -3.09
N ASP A 116 -29.69 15.37 -3.62
CA ASP A 116 -29.68 14.72 -4.95
C ASP A 116 -29.37 15.70 -6.08
N ALA A 117 -29.75 16.98 -5.93
CA ALA A 117 -29.35 18.06 -6.84
C ALA A 117 -27.82 18.26 -6.85
N GLN A 118 -27.20 18.31 -5.66
CA GLN A 118 -25.74 18.43 -5.52
C GLN A 118 -25.01 17.18 -6.04
N LYS A 119 -25.54 15.97 -5.79
CA LYS A 119 -25.02 14.71 -6.34
C LYS A 119 -25.04 14.71 -7.86
N LYS A 120 -26.14 15.20 -8.48
CA LYS A 120 -26.24 15.35 -9.94
C LYS A 120 -25.18 16.32 -10.49
N GLN A 121 -25.06 17.51 -9.90
CA GLN A 121 -24.05 18.51 -10.29
C GLN A 121 -22.62 17.97 -10.15
N LEU A 122 -22.33 17.23 -9.07
CA LEU A 122 -21.04 16.56 -8.86
C LEU A 122 -20.74 15.52 -9.96
N GLY A 123 -21.74 14.76 -10.39
CA GLY A 123 -21.64 13.83 -11.53
C GLY A 123 -21.31 14.55 -12.85
N GLU A 124 -22.05 15.62 -13.17
CA GLU A 124 -21.83 16.45 -14.36
C GLU A 124 -20.40 17.05 -14.38
N LEU A 125 -19.92 17.56 -13.24
CA LEU A 125 -18.55 18.09 -13.08
C LEU A 125 -17.47 17.00 -13.22
N ARG A 126 -17.71 15.79 -12.70
CA ARG A 126 -16.81 14.63 -12.85
C ARG A 126 -16.66 14.23 -14.31
N GLU A 127 -17.75 14.15 -15.07
CA GLU A 127 -17.70 13.83 -16.50
C GLU A 127 -17.05 14.93 -17.35
N ALA A 128 -17.35 16.20 -17.08
CA ALA A 128 -16.67 17.32 -17.73
C ALA A 128 -15.15 17.29 -17.51
N THR A 129 -14.71 16.91 -16.30
CA THR A 129 -13.29 16.79 -15.94
C THR A 129 -12.62 15.62 -16.67
N LYS A 130 -13.26 14.44 -16.73
CA LYS A 130 -12.78 13.28 -17.50
C LYS A 130 -12.57 13.60 -18.98
N LYS A 131 -13.56 14.27 -19.62
CA LYS A 131 -13.49 14.68 -21.03
C LYS A 131 -12.29 15.59 -21.28
N ARG A 132 -12.17 16.69 -20.53
CA ARG A 132 -11.04 17.65 -20.59
C ARG A 132 -9.67 16.98 -20.39
N ALA A 133 -9.57 16.00 -19.47
CA ALA A 133 -8.34 15.24 -19.27
C ALA A 133 -7.97 14.39 -20.50
N SER A 134 -8.95 13.74 -21.13
CA SER A 134 -8.73 12.93 -22.35
C SER A 134 -8.37 13.79 -23.58
N GLU A 135 -8.94 14.99 -23.69
CA GLU A 135 -8.60 15.96 -24.75
C GLU A 135 -7.17 16.49 -24.55
N ARG A 136 -6.78 16.79 -23.30
CA ARG A 136 -5.43 17.27 -22.96
C ARG A 136 -4.35 16.21 -23.21
N SER A 137 -4.63 14.93 -22.97
CA SER A 137 -3.69 13.84 -23.28
C SER A 137 -3.60 13.56 -24.79
N ARG A 138 -4.72 13.61 -25.53
CA ARG A 138 -4.70 13.53 -27.01
C ARG A 138 -3.90 14.69 -27.62
N LYS A 139 -4.12 15.92 -27.17
CA LYS A 139 -3.44 17.12 -27.68
C LYS A 139 -1.94 17.14 -27.34
N SER A 140 -1.53 16.66 -26.17
CA SER A 140 -0.11 16.52 -25.84
C SER A 140 0.58 15.39 -26.59
N ALA A 141 -0.10 14.26 -26.82
CA ALA A 141 0.38 13.19 -27.69
C ALA A 141 0.59 13.67 -29.14
N ALA A 142 -0.41 14.34 -29.73
CA ALA A 142 -0.33 14.89 -31.08
C ALA A 142 0.78 15.96 -31.24
N LYS A 143 1.00 16.82 -30.23
CA LYS A 143 2.14 17.74 -30.24
C LYS A 143 3.48 17.01 -30.15
N LYS A 144 3.56 15.91 -29.37
CA LYS A 144 4.79 15.12 -29.23
C LYS A 144 5.15 14.37 -30.52
N THR A 145 4.18 13.82 -31.25
CA THR A 145 4.46 13.19 -32.55
C THR A 145 4.85 14.23 -33.61
N ALA A 146 4.14 15.35 -33.72
CA ALA A 146 4.46 16.42 -34.67
C ALA A 146 5.87 17.03 -34.46
N ASN A 147 6.37 17.06 -33.22
CA ASN A 147 7.71 17.54 -32.87
C ASN A 147 8.78 16.41 -32.87
N SER A 148 8.47 15.26 -33.48
CA SER A 148 9.38 14.09 -33.60
C SER A 148 9.60 13.65 -35.05
N THR A 149 9.06 14.41 -36.02
CA THR A 149 9.12 14.12 -37.47
C THR A 149 9.64 15.33 -38.25
N LYS A 150 10.44 16.17 -37.58
CA LYS A 150 11.11 17.37 -38.10
C LYS A 150 12.39 17.60 -37.29
#